data_AF-A0AAU2UP47-F1
#
_entry.id   AF-A0AAU2UP47-F1
#
_cell.length_a   1.000
_cell.length_b   1.000
_cell.length_c   1.000
_cell.angle_alpha   90.00
_cell.angle_beta   90.00
_cell.angle_gamma   90.00
#
_symmetry.space_group_name_H-M   'P 1'
#
loop_
_entity.id
_entity.type
_entity.pdbx_description
1 polymer ?
#
loop_
_entity_poly.entity_id
_entity_poly.type
_entity_poly.pdbx_seq_one_letter_code
_entity_poly.pdbx_strand_id
1 'polypeptide(L)'
;MRLRGMRVLVILPVYGRALPTGAFVTSREYVQGLVAAGHQVQVVTTIKEPGEPRTEDGVRVWPLRYWRRAVQASRPELLISHHGDRRAARIVSQAASIPHLLMVHGMSQEKDLGRPGLVWSPLRRAVTTTPATTARPSCSRRPSIRAATGPPPAPWSP
;
A
#
# COMPACT_ATOMS: atom_id res chain seq x y z
N MET A 1 9.33 -27.80 -3.91
CA MET A 1 8.80 -26.92 -4.97
C MET A 1 9.52 -25.57 -4.87
N ARG A 2 10.52 -25.28 -5.72
CA ARG A 2 11.19 -23.97 -5.72
C ARG A 2 10.24 -22.95 -6.34
N LEU A 3 9.74 -22.01 -5.55
CA LEU A 3 9.10 -20.81 -6.10
C LEU A 3 10.14 -20.11 -6.99
N ARG A 4 9.80 -19.84 -8.25
CA ARG A 4 10.67 -19.05 -9.12
C ARG A 4 10.78 -17.64 -8.54
N GLY A 5 12.01 -17.14 -8.38
CA GLY A 5 12.25 -15.74 -8.05
C GLY A 5 11.66 -14.82 -9.11
N MET A 6 11.02 -13.72 -8.68
CA MET A 6 10.37 -12.73 -9.55
C MET A 6 11.20 -11.47 -9.63
N ARG A 7 11.04 -10.69 -10.70
CA ARG A 7 11.61 -9.33 -10.82
C ARG A 7 10.60 -8.32 -10.29
N VAL A 8 10.91 -7.69 -9.17
CA VAL A 8 10.01 -6.76 -8.47
C VAL A 8 10.62 -5.36 -8.47
N LEU A 9 9.82 -4.37 -8.86
CA LEU A 9 10.19 -2.96 -8.74
C LEU A 9 9.28 -2.29 -7.68
N VAL A 10 9.89 -1.84 -6.60
CA VAL A 10 9.19 -1.23 -5.46
C VAL A 10 9.34 0.29 -5.53
N ILE A 11 8.26 1.04 -5.32
CA ILE A 11 8.23 2.49 -5.40
C ILE A 11 7.84 3.04 -4.03
N LEU A 12 8.78 3.73 -3.39
CA LEU A 12 8.65 4.21 -2.00
C LEU A 12 9.04 5.69 -1.90
N PRO A 13 8.58 6.44 -0.90
CA PRO A 13 9.05 7.80 -0.64
C PRO A 13 10.57 7.85 -0.43
N VAL A 14 11.06 7.00 0.46
CA VAL A 14 12.47 6.86 0.82
C VAL A 14 12.82 5.39 1.00
N TYR A 15 14.11 5.09 0.86
CA TYR A 15 14.67 3.79 1.17
C TYR A 15 16.13 4.01 1.59
N GLY A 16 16.51 3.50 2.76
CA GLY A 16 17.87 3.65 3.26
C GLY A 16 18.05 4.67 4.39
N ARG A 17 19.13 5.47 4.31
CA ARG A 17 19.67 6.41 5.34
C ARG A 17 18.73 7.50 5.89
N ALA A 18 17.43 7.48 5.61
CA ALA A 18 16.49 8.44 6.20
C ALA A 18 16.23 8.16 7.69
N LEU A 19 15.87 9.20 8.46
CA LEU A 19 15.45 9.07 9.86
C LEU A 19 14.23 8.14 9.94
N PRO A 20 14.23 7.13 10.84
CA PRO A 20 13.19 6.12 10.86
C PRO A 20 11.87 6.71 11.36
N THR A 21 10.87 6.76 10.48
CA THR A 21 9.46 6.68 10.90
C THR A 21 9.01 5.23 10.74
N GLY A 22 8.02 4.78 11.53
CA GLY A 22 7.60 3.37 11.53
C GLY A 22 7.20 2.81 10.15
N ALA A 23 6.67 3.64 9.26
CA ALA A 23 6.33 3.26 7.89
C ALA A 23 7.57 2.93 7.04
N PHE A 24 8.68 3.66 7.24
CA PHE A 24 9.92 3.42 6.50
C PHE A 24 10.65 2.16 6.96
N VAL A 25 10.61 1.88 8.27
CA VAL A 25 11.17 0.64 8.84
C VAL A 25 10.45 -0.57 8.25
N THR A 26 9.11 -0.58 8.32
CA THR A 26 8.30 -1.69 7.80
C THR A 26 8.41 -1.85 6.28
N SER A 27 8.54 -0.76 5.52
CA SER A 27 8.81 -0.82 4.08
C SER A 27 10.15 -1.50 3.78
N ARG A 28 11.20 -1.16 4.55
CA ARG A 28 12.55 -1.71 4.37
C ARG A 28 12.58 -3.19 4.71
N GLU A 29 11.99 -3.59 5.83
CA GLU A 29 11.85 -5.00 6.23
C GLU A 29 11.11 -5.82 5.19
N TYR A 30 10.02 -5.27 4.61
CA TYR A 30 9.29 -5.94 3.55
C TYR A 30 10.14 -6.17 2.29
N VAL A 31 10.89 -5.15 1.86
CA VAL A 31 11.83 -5.28 0.73
C VAL A 31 12.89 -6.33 1.01
N GLN A 32 13.46 -6.34 2.22
CA GLN A 32 14.45 -7.34 2.62
C GLN A 32 13.84 -8.75 2.66
N GLY A 33 12.60 -8.90 3.11
CA GLY A 33 11.86 -10.17 3.06
C GLY A 33 11.71 -10.71 1.63
N LEU A 34 11.41 -9.84 0.66
CA LEU A 34 11.35 -10.23 -0.75
C LEU A 34 12.71 -10.70 -1.29
N VAL A 35 13.78 -9.98 -0.95
CA VAL A 35 15.15 -10.36 -1.33
C VAL A 35 15.53 -11.71 -0.71
N ALA A 36 15.26 -11.91 0.59
CA ALA A 36 15.52 -13.15 1.31
C ALA A 36 14.73 -14.34 0.74
N ALA A 37 13.53 -14.10 0.21
CA ALA A 37 12.74 -15.10 -0.50
C ALA A 37 13.26 -15.43 -1.92
N GLY A 38 14.34 -14.77 -2.37
CA GLY A 38 14.99 -15.01 -3.66
C GLY A 38 14.40 -14.21 -4.83
N HIS A 39 13.59 -13.18 -4.56
CA HIS A 39 13.13 -12.27 -5.60
C HIS A 39 14.23 -11.26 -5.96
N GLN A 40 14.30 -10.87 -7.23
CA GLN A 40 15.16 -9.79 -7.69
C GLN A 40 14.45 -8.47 -7.46
N VAL A 41 14.86 -7.73 -6.44
CA VAL A 41 14.19 -6.49 -6.04
C VAL A 41 15.02 -5.27 -6.44
N GLN A 42 14.36 -4.27 -7.00
CA GLN A 42 14.90 -2.93 -7.19
C GLN A 42 13.91 -1.91 -6.62
N VAL A 43 14.41 -0.74 -6.22
CA VAL A 43 13.62 0.31 -5.58
C VAL A 43 13.71 1.63 -6.35
N VAL A 44 12.60 2.33 -6.52
CA VAL A 44 12.56 3.73 -6.95
C VAL A 44 12.14 4.59 -5.75
N THR A 45 12.94 5.60 -5.41
CA THR A 45 12.56 6.59 -4.38
C THR A 45 11.84 7.77 -5.02
N THR A 46 10.76 8.26 -4.39
CA THR A 46 9.94 9.33 -4.94
C THR A 46 10.20 10.70 -4.32
N ILE A 47 10.83 10.79 -3.14
CA ILE A 47 11.35 12.07 -2.63
C ILE A 47 12.48 12.54 -3.56
N LYS A 48 12.46 13.85 -3.87
CA LYS A 48 13.38 14.43 -4.84
C LYS A 48 14.72 14.67 -4.14
N GLU A 49 15.61 13.70 -4.25
CA GLU A 49 17.00 13.83 -3.82
C GLU A 49 17.93 13.83 -5.05
N PRO A 50 18.92 14.72 -5.11
CA PRO A 50 19.97 14.62 -6.11
C PRO A 50 20.82 13.37 -5.85
N GLY A 51 21.15 12.62 -6.90
CA GLY A 51 22.05 11.48 -6.77
C GLY A 51 22.00 10.55 -7.97
N GLU A 52 23.00 9.67 -8.04
CA GLU A 52 23.02 8.56 -8.98
C GLU A 52 22.36 7.31 -8.38
N PRO A 53 21.93 6.35 -9.22
CA PRO A 53 21.45 5.08 -8.71
C PRO A 53 22.53 4.37 -7.89
N ARG A 54 22.15 3.90 -6.70
CA ARG A 54 23.05 3.32 -5.70
C ARG A 54 22.64 1.90 -5.34
N THR A 55 23.50 1.20 -4.62
CA THR A 55 23.17 -0.10 -4.03
C THR A 55 23.09 0.05 -2.51
N GLU A 56 22.01 -0.45 -1.92
CA GLU A 56 21.74 -0.38 -0.48
C GLU A 56 21.02 -1.66 -0.05
N ASP A 57 21.51 -2.35 0.98
CA ASP A 57 21.04 -3.68 1.41
C ASP A 57 20.99 -4.72 0.28
N GLY A 58 21.95 -4.68 -0.65
CA GLY A 58 21.95 -5.55 -1.83
C GLY A 58 20.88 -5.22 -2.88
N VAL A 59 20.12 -4.14 -2.69
CA VAL A 59 19.06 -3.68 -3.59
C VAL A 59 19.54 -2.49 -4.41
N ARG A 60 19.24 -2.48 -5.72
CA ARG A 60 19.48 -1.31 -6.56
C ARG A 60 18.41 -0.25 -6.30
N VAL A 61 18.82 0.93 -5.85
CA VAL A 61 17.96 2.07 -5.53
C VAL A 61 18.13 3.16 -6.59
N TRP A 62 17.02 3.56 -7.19
CA TRP A 62 16.95 4.53 -8.27
C TRP A 62 16.26 5.82 -7.77
N PRO A 63 16.94 6.98 -7.86
CA PRO A 63 16.26 8.26 -7.67
C PRO A 63 15.13 8.46 -8.68
N LEU A 64 14.09 9.20 -8.31
CA LEU A 64 12.90 9.44 -9.11
C LEU A 64 13.20 9.76 -10.58
N ARG A 65 14.22 10.59 -10.88
CA ARG A 65 14.56 10.98 -12.25
C ARG A 65 14.91 9.80 -13.18
N TYR A 66 15.30 8.66 -12.61
CA TYR A 66 15.68 7.46 -13.35
C TYR A 66 14.59 6.39 -13.41
N TRP A 67 13.36 6.67 -12.98
CA TRP A 67 12.31 5.64 -12.87
C TRP A 67 12.08 4.87 -14.18
N ARG A 68 12.11 5.55 -15.35
CA ARG A 68 11.97 4.87 -16.66
C ARG A 68 13.10 3.91 -16.93
N ARG A 69 14.33 4.32 -16.62
CA ARG A 69 15.53 3.47 -16.74
C ARG A 69 15.46 2.29 -15.78
N ALA A 70 14.91 2.48 -14.58
CA ALA A 70 14.69 1.40 -13.63
C ALA A 70 13.71 0.36 -14.17
N VAL A 71 12.58 0.77 -14.74
CA VAL A 71 11.60 -0.13 -15.39
C VAL A 71 12.25 -0.90 -16.55
N GLN A 72 13.00 -0.21 -17.42
CA GLN A 72 13.67 -0.85 -18.56
C GLN A 72 14.75 -1.84 -18.13
N ALA A 73 15.57 -1.48 -17.15
CA ALA A 73 16.68 -2.31 -16.67
C ALA A 73 16.19 -3.54 -15.88
N SER A 74 15.13 -3.38 -15.06
CA SER A 74 14.60 -4.46 -14.23
C SER A 74 13.62 -5.37 -14.98
N ARG A 75 12.94 -4.89 -16.03
CA ARG A 75 11.84 -5.59 -16.71
C ARG A 75 10.91 -6.27 -15.70
N PRO A 76 10.29 -5.47 -14.80
CA PRO A 76 9.63 -6.01 -13.63
C PRO A 76 8.37 -6.79 -14.02
N GLU A 77 8.13 -7.87 -13.28
CA GLU A 77 6.94 -8.72 -13.36
C GLU A 77 5.87 -8.27 -12.36
N LEU A 78 6.27 -7.46 -11.39
CA LEU A 78 5.40 -6.88 -10.37
C LEU A 78 5.90 -5.49 -9.97
N LEU A 79 4.98 -4.54 -9.90
CA LEU A 79 5.17 -3.25 -9.24
C LEU A 79 4.59 -3.28 -7.84
N ILE A 80 5.32 -2.71 -6.88
CA ILE A 80 4.82 -2.48 -5.53
C ILE A 80 4.91 -0.99 -5.25
N SER A 81 3.86 -0.36 -4.73
CA SER A 81 3.92 1.06 -4.35
C SER A 81 3.43 1.32 -2.94
N HIS A 82 3.96 2.34 -2.29
CA HIS A 82 3.48 2.82 -1.00
C HIS A 82 2.14 3.60 -1.12
N HIS A 83 1.20 3.34 -0.23
CA HIS A 83 -0.07 4.06 -0.13
C HIS A 83 0.11 5.53 0.25
N GLY A 84 -0.68 6.44 -0.33
CA GLY A 84 -0.55 7.88 -0.09
C GLY A 84 0.63 8.56 -0.82
N ASP A 85 1.46 7.80 -1.54
CA ASP A 85 2.50 8.36 -2.40
C ASP A 85 1.92 8.73 -3.79
N ARG A 86 1.56 10.00 -3.96
CA ARG A 86 1.02 10.53 -5.21
C ARG A 86 1.97 10.38 -6.40
N ARG A 87 3.29 10.41 -6.17
CA ARG A 87 4.28 10.25 -7.25
C ARG A 87 4.37 8.79 -7.67
N ALA A 88 4.29 7.86 -6.71
CA ALA A 88 4.21 6.44 -7.00
C ALA A 88 2.96 6.11 -7.83
N ALA A 89 1.79 6.65 -7.45
CA ALA A 89 0.54 6.46 -8.20
C ALA A 89 0.68 6.91 -9.67
N ARG A 90 1.38 8.03 -9.92
CA ARG A 90 1.65 8.53 -11.27
C ARG A 90 2.59 7.62 -12.07
N ILE A 91 3.59 7.02 -11.44
CA ILE A 91 4.48 6.06 -12.10
C ILE A 91 3.70 4.78 -12.45
N VAL A 92 2.89 4.28 -11.52
CA VAL A 92 2.08 3.07 -11.71
C VAL A 92 1.11 3.25 -12.88
N SER A 93 0.42 4.39 -12.98
CA SER A 93 -0.49 4.65 -14.11
C SER A 93 0.21 4.71 -15.47
N GLN A 94 1.50 5.08 -15.49
CA GLN A 94 2.34 5.09 -16.70
C GLN A 94 2.95 3.73 -17.03
N ALA A 95 2.86 2.77 -16.11
CA ALA A 95 3.36 1.40 -16.25
C ALA A 95 2.21 0.38 -16.16
N ALA A 96 1.03 0.74 -16.67
CA ALA A 96 -0.23 0.02 -16.47
C ALA A 96 -0.26 -1.42 -16.99
N SER A 97 0.70 -1.84 -17.83
CA SER A 97 0.81 -3.22 -18.30
C SER A 97 1.46 -4.18 -17.29
N ILE A 98 2.07 -3.65 -16.21
CA ILE A 98 2.74 -4.44 -15.19
C ILE A 98 1.78 -4.63 -13.99
N PRO A 99 1.56 -5.86 -13.50
CA PRO A 99 0.76 -6.11 -12.30
C PRO A 99 1.21 -5.23 -11.13
N HIS A 100 0.25 -4.72 -10.36
CA HIS A 100 0.50 -3.76 -9.29
C HIS A 100 -0.06 -4.21 -7.93
N LEU A 101 0.79 -4.14 -6.90
CA LEU A 101 0.46 -4.36 -5.50
C LEU A 101 0.63 -3.05 -4.72
N LEU A 102 -0.37 -2.68 -3.93
CA LEU A 102 -0.35 -1.50 -3.08
C LEU A 102 0.00 -1.88 -1.63
N MET A 103 1.07 -1.30 -1.10
CA MET A 103 1.53 -1.46 0.28
C MET A 103 0.90 -0.38 1.16
N VAL A 104 0.16 -0.78 2.18
CA VAL A 104 -0.55 0.13 3.10
C VAL A 104 -0.01 -0.04 4.52
N HIS A 105 0.57 1.02 5.10
CA HIS A 105 0.95 1.05 6.51
C HIS A 105 -0.22 1.64 7.33
N GLY A 106 -0.74 0.90 8.32
CA GLY A 106 -1.85 1.39 9.15
C GLY A 106 -3.24 1.09 8.61
N MET A 107 -4.28 1.41 9.40
CA MET A 107 -5.62 1.62 8.86
C MET A 107 -5.62 2.97 8.14
N SER A 108 -5.53 2.96 6.82
CA SER A 108 -5.72 4.18 6.03
C SER A 108 -7.06 4.83 6.38
N GLN A 109 -7.07 6.13 6.71
CA GLN A 109 -8.32 6.90 6.81
C GLN A 109 -8.94 7.14 5.43
N GLU A 110 -8.13 7.08 4.36
CA GLU A 110 -8.59 7.09 2.98
C GLU A 110 -9.15 5.71 2.61
N LYS A 111 -10.45 5.69 2.31
CA LYS A 111 -11.18 4.49 1.86
C LYS A 111 -10.96 4.18 0.38
N ASP A 112 -10.42 5.13 -0.39
CA ASP A 112 -10.14 4.97 -1.81
C ASP A 112 -8.69 4.52 -2.00
N LEU A 113 -8.52 3.24 -2.29
CA LEU A 113 -7.21 2.61 -2.54
C LEU A 113 -6.87 2.59 -4.05
N GLY A 114 -7.70 3.18 -4.91
CA GLY A 114 -7.60 3.02 -6.36
C GLY A 114 -7.98 1.61 -6.82
N ARG A 115 -7.30 1.11 -7.87
CA ARG A 115 -7.55 -0.23 -8.46
C ARG A 115 -6.30 -1.12 -8.48
N PRO A 116 -5.68 -1.42 -7.32
CA PRO A 116 -4.54 -2.33 -7.26
C PRO A 116 -4.98 -3.78 -7.54
N GLY A 117 -4.09 -4.59 -8.10
CA GLY A 117 -4.32 -6.03 -8.27
C GLY A 117 -4.30 -6.78 -6.93
N LEU A 118 -3.55 -6.26 -5.95
CA LEU A 118 -3.51 -6.77 -4.57
C LEU A 118 -3.20 -5.63 -3.58
N VAL A 119 -3.75 -5.71 -2.37
CA VAL A 119 -3.42 -4.80 -1.26
C VAL A 119 -2.76 -5.60 -0.14
N TRP A 120 -1.62 -5.14 0.35
CA TRP A 120 -0.93 -5.72 1.52
C TRP A 120 -0.95 -4.73 2.68
N SER A 121 -1.29 -5.22 3.88
CA SER A 121 -1.29 -4.45 5.13
C SER A 121 -0.71 -5.27 6.28
N PRO A 122 0.25 -4.74 7.07
CA PRO A 122 0.86 -5.47 8.18
C PRO A 122 -0.08 -5.65 9.39
N LEU A 123 -1.22 -4.95 9.44
CA LEU A 123 -2.12 -4.93 10.61
C LEU A 123 -3.35 -5.86 10.51
N ARG A 124 -3.38 -6.84 9.61
CA ARG A 124 -4.48 -7.82 9.59
C ARG A 124 -3.96 -9.25 9.51
N ARG A 125 -4.36 -10.09 10.51
CA ARG A 125 -4.66 -11.50 10.26
C ARG A 125 -5.52 -11.55 8.99
N ALA A 126 -5.12 -12.37 8.02
CA ALA A 126 -5.76 -12.49 6.72
C ALA A 126 -7.29 -12.42 6.85
N VAL A 127 -7.89 -11.34 6.34
CA VAL A 127 -9.32 -11.35 6.07
C VAL A 127 -9.45 -12.03 4.73
N THR A 128 -9.73 -13.33 4.77
CA THR A 128 -10.22 -14.09 3.63
C THR A 128 -11.49 -13.41 3.14
N THR A 129 -11.41 -12.71 2.02
CA THR A 129 -12.58 -12.24 1.31
C THR A 129 -13.28 -13.46 0.72
N THR A 130 -14.26 -14.01 1.44
CA THR A 130 -15.23 -14.95 0.89
C THR A 130 -16.01 -14.24 -0.23
N PRO A 131 -16.25 -14.85 -1.40
CA PRO A 131 -17.18 -14.27 -2.35
C PRO A 131 -18.57 -14.30 -1.72
N ALA A 132 -19.21 -13.13 -1.59
CA ALA A 132 -20.61 -13.05 -1.24
C ALA A 132 -21.45 -13.56 -2.42
N THR A 133 -21.71 -14.87 -2.43
CA THR A 133 -22.78 -15.46 -3.24
C THR A 133 -24.10 -14.82 -2.84
N THR A 134 -24.80 -14.34 -3.86
CA THR A 134 -26.15 -13.81 -3.85
C THR A 134 -27.11 -14.65 -3.01
N ALA A 135 -27.64 -14.06 -1.94
CA ALA A 135 -28.89 -14.49 -1.33
C ALA A 135 -29.70 -13.24 -0.96
N ARG A 136 -30.73 -12.95 -1.77
CA ARG A 136 -31.83 -12.05 -1.40
C ARG A 136 -32.49 -12.58 -0.13
N PRO A 137 -32.84 -11.71 0.83
CA PRO A 137 -34.02 -11.92 1.64
C PRO A 137 -35.13 -10.99 1.14
N SER A 138 -36.25 -11.62 0.85
CA SER A 138 -37.53 -11.01 0.53
C SER A 138 -38.00 -10.01 1.58
N CYS A 139 -38.70 -8.99 1.09
CA CYS A 139 -39.62 -8.13 1.80
C CYS A 139 -40.47 -8.88 2.84
N SER A 140 -40.49 -8.44 4.11
CA SER A 140 -41.76 -8.28 4.87
C SER A 140 -41.59 -7.47 6.16
N ARG A 141 -42.50 -6.51 6.32
CA ARG A 141 -43.08 -5.90 7.55
C ARG A 141 -42.23 -4.99 8.47
N ARG A 142 -42.54 -3.69 8.37
CA ARG A 142 -42.58 -2.70 9.49
C ARG A 142 -43.64 -3.12 10.54
N PRO A 143 -43.49 -2.72 11.82
CA PRO A 143 -44.11 -1.49 12.35
C PRO A 143 -43.15 -0.68 13.27
N SER A 144 -42.97 0.63 13.07
CA SER A 144 -43.62 1.79 13.73
C SER A 144 -43.29 2.05 15.22
N ILE A 145 -42.48 3.11 15.44
CA ILE A 145 -42.67 4.25 16.39
C ILE A 145 -42.67 3.96 17.90
N ARG A 146 -41.72 4.57 18.65
CA ARG A 146 -41.94 5.79 19.49
C ARG A 146 -40.63 6.33 20.07
N ALA A 147 -40.40 7.63 19.87
CA ALA A 147 -39.42 8.43 20.59
C ALA A 147 -39.99 8.81 21.97
N ALA A 148 -39.13 8.85 23.00
CA ALA A 148 -39.42 9.52 24.26
C ALA A 148 -38.33 10.58 24.48
N THR A 149 -38.72 11.82 24.23
CA THR A 149 -38.07 13.07 24.61
C THR A 149 -38.17 13.25 26.12
N GLY A 150 -37.03 13.41 26.80
CA GLY A 150 -36.96 13.93 28.17
C GLY A 150 -36.29 15.31 28.15
N PRO A 151 -36.82 16.33 28.84
CA PRO A 151 -36.21 17.66 28.91
C PRO A 151 -34.99 17.69 29.85
N PRO A 152 -34.01 18.58 29.63
CA PRO A 152 -32.86 18.74 30.52
C PRO A 152 -33.22 19.50 31.80
N PRO A 153 -32.58 19.20 32.95
CA PRO A 153 -32.77 19.96 34.19
C PRO A 153 -32.06 21.32 34.15
N ALA A 154 -32.68 22.31 34.79
CA ALA A 154 -32.26 23.70 34.90
C ALA A 154 -31.10 23.91 35.92
N PRO A 155 -30.31 24.99 35.80
CA PRO A 155 -29.19 25.30 36.69
C PRO A 155 -29.66 25.91 38.03
N TRP A 156 -28.97 25.58 39.11
CA TRP A 156 -29.15 26.19 40.43
C TRP A 156 -27.97 27.15 40.71
N SER A 157 -28.30 28.40 41.02
CA SER A 157 -27.48 29.37 41.78
C SER A 157 -28.12 29.55 43.16
N PRO A 158 -27.34 29.81 44.20
CA PRO A 158 -27.17 31.20 44.64
C PRO A 158 -25.71 31.69 44.62
#